data_AF-A0A8J8J981-F1
#
_entry.id   AF-A0A8J8J981-F1
#
_cell.length_a   1.000
_cell.length_b   1.000
_cell.length_c   1.000
_cell.angle_alpha   90.00
_cell.angle_beta   90.00
_cell.angle_gamma   90.00
#
_symmetry.space_group_name_H-M   'P 1'
#
loop_
_entity.id
_entity.type
_entity.pdbx_description
1 polymer ?
#
loop_
_entity_poly.entity_id
_entity_poly.type
_entity_poly.pdbx_seq_one_letter_code
_entity_poly.pdbx_strand_id
1 'polypeptide(L)'
;MDKVTKTLLAIVGVMIILSPIGILLVWNYDDAWGEWDVQTVEHMVGHKLPGMEKLADAWNHAILPDYNIPGWEDKLHASIGYIISAIVGTALVVALYYALVKFVVGKGASS
;
A
#
# COMPACT_ATOMS: atom_id res chain seq x y z
N MET A 1 -4.05 9.34 33.08
CA MET A 1 -4.66 9.65 31.77
C MET A 1 -6.02 10.27 31.98
N ASP A 2 -6.21 11.46 31.43
CA ASP A 2 -7.49 12.16 31.39
C ASP A 2 -8.46 11.48 30.41
N LYS A 3 -9.73 11.90 30.44
CA LYS A 3 -10.81 11.31 29.65
C LYS A 3 -10.57 11.43 28.15
N VAL A 4 -10.00 12.54 27.67
CA VAL A 4 -9.73 12.77 26.25
C VAL A 4 -8.69 11.79 25.75
N THR A 5 -7.58 11.64 26.47
CA THR A 5 -6.54 10.66 26.10
C THR A 5 -7.08 9.24 26.06
N LYS A 6 -7.93 8.84 27.03
CA LYS A 6 -8.57 7.51 27.03
C LYS A 6 -9.50 7.32 25.83
N THR A 7 -10.31 8.33 25.48
CA THR A 7 -11.20 8.28 24.32
C THR A 7 -10.42 8.21 23.02
N LEU A 8 -9.36 8.99 22.86
CA LEU A 8 -8.51 8.95 21.66
C LEU A 8 -7.83 7.59 21.50
N LEU A 9 -7.30 7.01 22.58
CA LEU A 9 -6.72 5.66 22.52
C LEU A 9 -7.75 4.59 22.19
N ALA A 10 -8.98 4.71 22.68
CA ALA A 10 -10.05 3.80 22.31
C ALA A 10 -10.38 3.91 20.81
N ILE A 11 -10.49 5.12 20.27
CA ILE A 11 -10.71 5.35 18.83
C ILE A 11 -9.57 4.78 17.99
N VAL A 12 -8.32 5.06 18.37
CA VAL A 12 -7.13 4.52 17.68
C VAL A 12 -7.12 2.99 17.75
N GLY A 13 -7.45 2.41 18.91
CA GLY A 13 -7.56 0.96 19.07
C GLY A 13 -8.61 0.35 18.13
N VAL A 14 -9.77 0.99 18.00
CA VAL A 14 -10.80 0.58 17.03
C VAL A 14 -10.28 0.70 15.60
N MET A 15 -9.62 1.80 15.24
CA MET A 15 -9.06 1.98 13.88
C MET A 15 -7.99 0.95 13.54
N ILE A 16 -7.13 0.59 14.50
CA ILE A 16 -6.10 -0.47 14.33
C ILE A 16 -6.75 -1.81 14.00
N ILE A 17 -7.93 -2.10 14.56
CA ILE A 17 -8.66 -3.34 14.28
C ILE A 17 -9.43 -3.26 12.95
N LEU A 18 -10.05 -2.12 12.65
CA LEU A 18 -10.82 -1.93 11.41
C LEU A 18 -9.94 -1.88 10.17
N SER A 19 -8.71 -1.36 10.27
CA SER A 19 -7.77 -1.27 9.16
C SER A 19 -7.44 -2.61 8.49
N PRO A 20 -7.03 -3.68 9.20
CA PRO A 20 -6.78 -4.99 8.59
C PRO A 20 -8.07 -5.67 8.13
N ILE A 21 -9.22 -5.38 8.74
CA ILE A 21 -10.52 -5.92 8.31
C ILE A 21 -10.84 -5.44 6.89
N GLY A 22 -10.55 -4.18 6.54
CA GLY A 22 -10.77 -3.65 5.20
C GLY A 22 -10.10 -4.50 4.10
N ILE A 23 -8.85 -4.90 4.31
CA ILE A 23 -8.09 -5.75 3.37
C ILE A 23 -8.70 -7.16 3.30
N LEU A 24 -9.12 -7.73 4.44
CA LEU A 24 -9.73 -9.06 4.46
C LEU A 24 -11.06 -9.12 3.72
N LEU A 25 -11.79 -8.00 3.64
CA LEU A 25 -13.05 -7.92 2.91
C LEU A 25 -12.85 -7.96 1.39
N VAL A 26 -11.71 -7.49 0.85
CA VAL A 26 -11.37 -7.53 -0.59
C VAL A 26 -11.41 -8.95 -1.17
N TRP A 27 -11.35 -9.99 -0.33
CA TRP A 27 -11.50 -11.35 -0.85
C TRP A 27 -12.90 -11.65 -1.43
N ASN A 28 -13.93 -10.99 -0.89
CA ASN A 28 -15.34 -11.15 -1.26
C ASN A 28 -15.98 -9.88 -1.84
N TYR A 29 -15.34 -8.73 -1.67
CA TYR A 29 -15.75 -7.43 -2.19
C TYR A 29 -14.67 -6.91 -3.15
N ASP A 30 -14.98 -5.88 -3.93
CA ASP A 30 -14.01 -5.22 -4.81
C ASP A 30 -12.91 -4.49 -3.99
N ASP A 31 -12.15 -3.61 -4.64
CA ASP A 31 -10.97 -2.93 -4.07
C ASP A 31 -11.20 -2.30 -2.69
N ALA A 32 -10.13 -2.30 -1.88
CA ALA A 32 -10.14 -1.65 -0.58
C ALA A 32 -10.44 -0.16 -0.71
N TRP A 33 -11.10 0.40 0.31
CA TRP A 33 -11.40 1.83 0.34
C TRP A 33 -10.10 2.65 0.24
N GLY A 34 -9.99 3.45 -0.82
CA GLY A 34 -8.79 4.25 -1.11
C GLY A 34 -7.84 3.65 -2.14
N GLU A 35 -8.03 2.40 -2.56
CA GLU A 35 -7.20 1.72 -3.57
C GLU A 35 -7.87 1.63 -4.95
N TRP A 36 -8.83 2.51 -5.23
CA TRP A 36 -9.58 2.50 -6.50
C TRP A 36 -8.73 2.94 -7.69
N ASP A 37 -8.87 2.22 -8.80
CA ASP A 37 -8.33 2.62 -10.09
C ASP A 37 -9.18 3.70 -10.79
N VAL A 38 -8.69 4.19 -11.94
CA VAL A 38 -9.35 5.26 -12.71
C VAL A 38 -10.73 4.81 -13.19
N GLN A 39 -10.84 3.54 -13.58
CA GLN A 39 -12.04 2.90 -14.11
C GLN A 39 -13.13 2.78 -13.04
N THR A 40 -12.74 2.40 -11.83
CA THR A 40 -13.62 2.25 -10.67
C THR A 40 -14.17 3.62 -10.26
N VAL A 41 -13.33 4.65 -10.22
CA VAL A 41 -13.79 6.02 -9.94
C VAL A 41 -14.68 6.55 -11.08
N GLU A 42 -14.34 6.29 -12.33
CA GLU A 42 -15.19 6.64 -13.48
C GLU A 42 -16.59 6.00 -13.35
N HIS A 43 -16.66 4.73 -12.96
CA HIS A 43 -17.93 4.03 -12.75
C HIS A 43 -18.74 4.61 -11.57
N MET A 44 -18.07 5.01 -10.48
CA MET A 44 -18.72 5.63 -9.32
C MET A 44 -19.26 7.03 -9.59
N VAL A 45 -18.52 7.84 -10.36
CA VAL A 45 -18.81 9.26 -10.57
C VAL A 45 -19.54 9.51 -11.90
N GLY A 46 -19.59 8.51 -12.79
CA GLY A 46 -20.30 8.53 -14.07
C GLY A 46 -19.59 9.30 -15.18
N HIS A 47 -18.35 9.73 -14.96
CA HIS A 47 -17.50 10.35 -15.97
C HIS A 47 -16.03 10.24 -15.60
N LYS A 48 -15.16 10.37 -16.62
CA LYS A 48 -13.70 10.35 -16.46
C LYS A 48 -13.18 11.58 -15.75
N LEU A 49 -12.25 11.38 -14.82
CA LEU A 49 -11.52 12.46 -14.18
C LEU A 49 -10.16 12.65 -14.87
N PRO A 50 -9.98 13.71 -15.70
CA PRO A 50 -8.76 13.89 -16.49
C PRO A 50 -7.50 14.11 -15.63
N GLY A 51 -7.66 14.53 -14.38
CA GLY A 51 -6.55 14.61 -13.42
C GLY A 51 -6.03 13.23 -13.01
N MET A 52 -6.92 12.25 -12.83
CA MET A 52 -6.53 10.88 -12.48
C MET A 52 -5.86 10.16 -13.66
N GLU A 53 -6.38 10.31 -14.88
CA GLU A 53 -5.77 9.72 -16.09
C GLU A 53 -4.32 10.20 -16.27
N LYS A 54 -4.09 11.52 -16.13
CA LYS A 54 -2.73 12.09 -16.23
C LYS A 54 -1.76 11.56 -15.18
N LEU A 55 -2.24 11.28 -13.96
CA LEU A 55 -1.41 10.75 -12.89
C LEU A 55 -1.14 9.26 -13.08
N ALA A 56 -2.14 8.50 -13.54
CA ALA A 56 -1.96 7.09 -13.89
C ALA A 56 -0.93 6.91 -15.01
N ASP A 57 -1.02 7.73 -16.07
CA ASP A 57 -0.10 7.69 -17.20
C ASP A 57 1.35 8.11 -16.84
N ALA A 58 1.54 8.80 -15.70
CA ALA A 58 2.87 9.25 -15.28
C ALA A 58 3.80 8.07 -14.95
N TRP A 59 3.27 6.91 -14.58
CA TRP A 59 4.04 5.71 -14.27
C TRP A 59 3.38 4.44 -14.84
N ASN A 60 3.63 4.19 -16.13
CA ASN A 60 3.12 3.00 -16.83
C ASN A 60 4.01 1.74 -16.70
N HIS A 61 5.14 1.81 -16.01
CA HIS A 61 6.14 0.73 -15.97
C HIS A 61 6.23 0.09 -14.57
N ALA A 62 5.09 -0.35 -14.04
CA ALA A 62 5.10 -1.17 -12.84
C ALA A 62 5.75 -2.53 -13.13
N ILE A 63 6.78 -2.89 -12.35
CA ILE A 63 7.53 -4.14 -12.52
C ILE A 63 6.66 -5.36 -12.21
N LEU A 64 5.78 -5.23 -11.21
CA LEU A 64 4.78 -6.23 -10.81
C LEU A 64 3.45 -5.51 -10.60
N PRO A 65 2.60 -5.41 -11.65
CA PRO A 65 1.24 -4.91 -11.51
C PRO A 65 0.48 -5.69 -10.44
N ASP A 66 -0.30 -4.99 -9.64
CA ASP A 66 -1.12 -5.56 -8.55
C ASP A 66 -0.33 -6.40 -7.54
N TYR A 67 0.99 -6.21 -7.47
CA TYR A 67 1.92 -6.97 -6.63
C TYR A 67 1.86 -8.48 -6.87
N ASN A 68 1.38 -8.91 -8.04
CA ASN A 68 1.14 -10.30 -8.37
C ASN A 68 2.18 -10.86 -9.35
N ILE A 69 2.36 -12.18 -9.31
CA ILE A 69 3.26 -12.91 -10.21
C ILE A 69 2.49 -13.27 -11.49
N PRO A 70 3.03 -12.98 -12.69
CA PRO A 70 2.40 -13.40 -13.94
C PRO A 70 2.11 -14.91 -13.94
N GLY A 71 0.85 -15.27 -14.21
CA GLY A 71 0.37 -16.66 -14.18
C GLY A 71 -0.19 -17.13 -12.83
N TRP A 72 -0.23 -16.28 -11.80
CA TRP A 72 -0.85 -16.55 -10.50
C TRP A 72 -2.18 -15.81 -10.34
N GLU A 73 -3.12 -16.06 -11.25
CA GLU A 73 -4.37 -15.29 -11.35
C GLU A 73 -5.47 -15.74 -10.38
N ASP A 74 -5.40 -16.97 -9.86
CA ASP A 74 -6.39 -17.42 -8.90
C ASP A 74 -6.19 -16.75 -7.53
N LYS A 75 -7.30 -16.56 -6.82
CA LYS A 75 -7.35 -15.79 -5.56
C LYS A 75 -6.31 -16.21 -4.53
N LEU A 76 -6.00 -17.49 -4.45
CA LEU A 76 -5.06 -18.02 -3.45
C LEU A 76 -3.62 -17.69 -3.85
N HIS A 77 -3.24 -17.97 -5.09
CA HIS A 77 -1.89 -17.65 -5.56
C HIS A 77 -1.66 -16.14 -5.64
N ALA A 78 -2.66 -15.35 -6.06
CA ALA A 78 -2.58 -13.89 -6.04
C ALA A 78 -2.31 -13.34 -4.63
N SER A 79 -2.99 -13.87 -3.61
CA SER A 79 -2.74 -13.51 -2.19
C SER A 79 -1.33 -13.87 -1.74
N ILE A 80 -0.82 -15.04 -2.16
CA ILE A 80 0.56 -15.45 -1.86
C ILE A 80 1.56 -14.52 -2.57
N GLY A 81 1.33 -14.19 -3.84
CA GLY A 81 2.12 -13.23 -4.61
C GLY A 81 2.20 -11.88 -3.91
N TYR A 82 1.05 -11.37 -3.45
CA TYR A 82 0.95 -10.13 -2.68
C TYR A 82 1.78 -10.17 -1.39
N ILE A 83 1.70 -11.25 -0.61
CA ILE A 83 2.50 -11.42 0.62
C ILE A 83 4.01 -11.48 0.30
N ILE A 84 4.41 -12.20 -0.74
CA ILE A 84 5.81 -12.27 -1.18
C ILE A 84 6.30 -10.88 -1.57
N SER A 85 5.51 -10.16 -2.39
CA SER A 85 5.81 -8.79 -2.80
C SER A 85 5.94 -7.85 -1.59
N ALA A 86 5.09 -7.97 -0.57
CA ALA A 86 5.19 -7.19 0.66
C ALA A 86 6.47 -7.48 1.43
N ILE A 87 6.87 -8.75 1.56
CA ILE A 87 8.12 -9.16 2.22
C ILE A 87 9.33 -8.59 1.47
N VAL A 88 9.38 -8.78 0.14
CA VAL A 88 10.48 -8.32 -0.71
C VAL A 88 10.56 -6.79 -0.69
N GLY A 89 9.44 -6.10 -0.88
CA GLY A 89 9.36 -4.64 -0.83
C GLY A 89 9.84 -4.09 0.51
N THR A 90 9.39 -4.68 1.62
CA THR A 90 9.84 -4.29 2.97
C THR A 90 11.34 -4.50 3.14
N ALA A 91 11.87 -5.66 2.72
CA ALA A 91 13.30 -5.96 2.81
C ALA A 91 14.14 -4.97 1.99
N LEU A 92 13.68 -4.60 0.79
CA LEU A 92 14.35 -3.60 -0.06
C LEU A 92 14.35 -2.21 0.59
N VAL A 93 13.22 -1.77 1.15
CA VAL A 93 13.13 -0.49 1.87
C VAL A 93 14.06 -0.45 3.08
N VAL A 94 14.10 -1.52 3.87
CA VAL A 94 15.00 -1.64 5.03
C VAL A 94 16.46 -1.62 4.58
N ALA A 95 16.81 -2.39 3.55
CA ALA A 95 18.17 -2.41 3.01
C ALA A 95 18.60 -1.03 2.48
N LEU A 96 17.72 -0.35 1.75
CA LEU A 96 17.96 1.01 1.25
C LEU A 96 18.15 2.00 2.40
N TYR A 97 17.31 1.94 3.43
CA TYR A 97 17.44 2.76 4.62
C TYR A 97 18.81 2.58 5.28
N TYR A 98 19.23 1.34 5.53
CA TYR A 98 20.55 1.07 6.12
C TYR A 98 21.70 1.52 5.22
N ALA A 99 21.59 1.35 3.90
CA ALA A 99 22.57 1.83 2.95
C ALA A 99 22.71 3.37 3.04
N LEU A 100 21.59 4.10 3.02
CA LEU A 100 21.57 5.56 3.15
C LEU A 100 22.17 6.03 4.47
N VAL A 101 21.81 5.41 5.59
CA VAL A 101 22.39 5.72 6.90
C VAL A 101 23.91 5.52 6.88
N LYS A 102 24.40 4.40 6.33
CA LYS A 102 25.84 4.14 6.21
C LYS A 102 26.54 5.19 5.33
N PHE A 103 25.94 5.59 4.21
CA PHE A 103 26.50 6.61 3.32
C PHE A 103 26.56 8.00 3.98
N VAL A 104 25.55 8.36 4.77
CA VAL A 104 25.49 9.65 5.46
C VAL A 104 26.44 9.68 6.66
N VAL A 105 26.42 8.65 7.51
CA VAL A 105 27.28 8.56 8.71
C VAL A 105 28.74 8.36 8.32
N GLY A 106 29.02 7.60 7.26
CA GLY A 106 30.38 7.39 6.74
C GLY A 106 31.08 8.66 6.27
N LYS A 107 30.35 9.74 5.97
CA LYS A 107 30.91 11.07 5.64
C LYS A 107 31.24 11.93 6.86
N GLY A 108 30.68 11.64 8.04
CA GLY A 108 30.92 12.39 9.27
C GLY A 108 32.17 11.94 10.05
N ALA A 109 32.69 10.74 9.77
CA ALA A 109 33.86 10.17 10.47
C ALA A 109 35.21 10.48 9.78
N SER A 110 35.19 11.16 8.64
CA SER A 110 36.39 11.56 7.89
C SER A 110 36.62 13.07 7.87
N SER A 111 36.04 13.82 8.83
CA SER A 111 36.23 15.26 9.03
C SER A 111 36.97 15.53 10.33
#